data_AF-A0A645BAY1-F1
#
_entry.id   AF-A0A645BAY1-F1
#
_cell.length_a   1.000
_cell.length_b   1.000
_cell.length_c   1.000
_cell.angle_alpha   90.00
_cell.angle_beta   90.00
_cell.angle_gamma   90.00
#
_symmetry.space_group_name_H-M   'P 1'
#
loop_
_entity.id
_entity.type
_entity.pdbx_description
1 polymer ?
#
loop_
_entity_poly.entity_id
_entity_poly.type
_entity_poly.pdbx_seq_one_letter_code
_entity_poly.pdbx_strand_id
1 'polypeptide(L)'
;MEAAKTLAACNIKTYIFDSLRPTPQLSFAVRELGCIAGIVITASHNPPEYNGYKVYFSGGGQVCPDIAKEIIAQVNKINDYSMIPTTNKRNPLIITLDENIDIAFIDAVKEQVVNQDIIDKVGKDIKIIFTPIHGTGNIPIRNVLDEVGFKNVSVVKEQELPDSKFSTVKYPNPEEKEVFDIAIKMAKKDGTDLIIGTDPDCDRVGVVVKNTDGEYVVLNGNQVGSLLVEYVLSNKLDKIKQMHNPTIVKTIVTSELGATIAKSYGINSVDTLTGFKFIGEKIHQYEMSKEATFIMGYEESYGYLVGTHARDKDGVVSALLISEMAAYYYDKGMTLYEGLQEVYKKYGYYKEELKAITLKGIDGMEQIKFIMNYFRKANINEIADIKVDNIKDYSKGIDNLPKSDVLKFILEDGSWIAVRPSGTEPKIKFYFGCKGNKQDEVDDKLEKIMDSITEMITVTA
;
A
#
# COMPACT_ATOMS: atom_id res chain seq x y z
N MET A 1 25.24 2.87 5.21
CA MET A 1 26.65 2.75 5.65
C MET A 1 26.88 3.27 7.08
N GLU A 2 26.58 4.53 7.41
CA GLU A 2 26.83 5.04 8.78
C GLU A 2 26.11 4.23 9.88
N ALA A 3 24.84 3.85 9.66
CA ALA A 3 24.13 2.94 10.57
C ALA A 3 24.90 1.61 10.80
N ALA A 4 25.47 1.01 9.73
CA ALA A 4 26.23 -0.23 9.84
C ALA A 4 27.53 -0.06 10.63
N LYS A 5 28.21 1.08 10.49
CA LYS A 5 29.41 1.39 11.31
C LYS A 5 29.05 1.52 12.78
N THR A 6 27.96 2.22 13.11
CA THR A 6 27.52 2.38 14.49
C THR A 6 27.13 1.04 15.12
N LEU A 7 26.37 0.21 14.40
CA LEU A 7 26.01 -1.13 14.86
C LEU A 7 27.25 -2.03 15.07
N ALA A 8 28.17 -2.03 14.11
CA ALA A 8 29.42 -2.80 14.22
C ALA A 8 30.32 -2.32 15.37
N ALA A 9 30.36 -1.01 15.66
CA ALA A 9 31.07 -0.47 16.82
C ALA A 9 30.44 -0.90 18.15
N CYS A 10 29.13 -1.20 18.16
CA CYS A 10 28.41 -1.83 19.26
C CYS A 10 28.48 -3.38 19.25
N ASN A 11 29.41 -3.97 18.48
CA ASN A 11 29.58 -5.42 18.34
C ASN A 11 28.37 -6.15 17.73
N ILE A 12 27.60 -5.48 16.87
CA ILE A 12 26.45 -6.06 16.15
C ILE A 12 26.86 -6.35 14.71
N LYS A 13 26.75 -7.63 14.31
CA LYS A 13 26.93 -8.07 12.93
C LYS A 13 25.86 -7.42 12.05
N THR A 14 26.28 -6.75 10.98
CA THR A 14 25.41 -5.99 10.09
C THR A 14 25.62 -6.41 8.64
N TYR A 15 24.51 -6.67 7.95
CA TYR A 15 24.50 -6.90 6.52
C TYR A 15 24.12 -5.61 5.78
N ILE A 16 24.75 -5.35 4.63
CA ILE A 16 24.44 -4.20 3.78
C ILE A 16 24.31 -4.67 2.33
N PHE A 17 23.30 -4.18 1.63
CA PHE A 17 23.21 -4.36 0.18
C PHE A 17 24.30 -3.53 -0.52
N ASP A 18 24.79 -4.03 -1.65
CA ASP A 18 25.84 -3.38 -2.44
C ASP A 18 25.35 -2.09 -3.15
N SER A 19 24.03 -1.95 -3.29
CA SER A 19 23.34 -0.88 -3.99
C SER A 19 21.88 -0.73 -3.50
N LEU A 20 21.08 0.09 -4.17
CA LEU A 20 19.69 0.35 -3.76
C LEU A 20 18.83 -0.93 -3.88
N ARG A 21 17.98 -1.18 -2.88
CA ARG A 21 16.98 -2.26 -2.89
C ARG A 21 15.62 -1.78 -2.35
N PRO A 22 14.51 -2.37 -2.83
CA PRO A 22 13.17 -2.09 -2.32
C PRO A 22 13.01 -2.34 -0.81
N THR A 23 12.10 -1.59 -0.20
CA THR A 23 11.57 -1.87 1.16
C THR A 23 11.12 -3.33 1.34
N PRO A 24 10.30 -3.94 0.46
CA PRO A 24 9.87 -5.33 0.62
C PRO A 24 11.04 -6.33 0.63
N GLN A 25 12.11 -6.05 -0.09
CA GLN A 25 13.26 -6.93 -0.09
C GLN A 25 14.04 -6.89 1.23
N LEU A 26 14.12 -5.73 1.90
CA LEU A 26 14.62 -5.70 3.28
C LEU A 26 13.71 -6.52 4.20
N SER A 27 12.39 -6.36 4.07
CA SER A 27 11.40 -7.10 4.87
C SER A 27 11.59 -8.62 4.75
N PHE A 28 11.83 -9.11 3.54
CA PHE A 28 12.21 -10.49 3.25
C PHE A 28 13.58 -10.86 3.85
N ALA A 29 14.63 -10.09 3.55
CA ALA A 29 16.01 -10.41 3.92
C ALA A 29 16.24 -10.45 5.44
N VAL A 30 15.51 -9.64 6.22
CA VAL A 30 15.57 -9.71 7.69
C VAL A 30 15.20 -11.10 8.19
N ARG A 31 14.17 -11.71 7.61
CA ARG A 31 13.70 -13.06 7.98
C ARG A 31 14.66 -14.13 7.46
N GLU A 32 15.05 -14.02 6.19
CA GLU A 32 15.89 -15.01 5.51
C GLU A 32 17.28 -15.13 6.16
N LEU A 33 17.85 -14.01 6.59
CA LEU A 33 19.17 -13.96 7.24
C LEU A 33 19.11 -14.16 8.76
N GLY A 34 17.92 -14.34 9.34
CA GLY A 34 17.73 -14.46 10.80
C GLY A 34 18.13 -13.20 11.58
N CYS A 35 17.98 -12.02 10.98
CA CYS A 35 18.31 -10.75 11.62
C CYS A 35 17.29 -10.36 12.69
N ILE A 36 17.75 -9.75 13.79
CA ILE A 36 16.86 -9.20 14.83
C ILE A 36 16.15 -7.92 14.38
N ALA A 37 16.75 -7.16 13.47
CA ALA A 37 16.22 -5.91 12.96
C ALA A 37 16.76 -5.58 11.57
N GLY A 38 16.06 -4.70 10.86
CA GLY A 38 16.46 -4.12 9.58
C GLY A 38 16.25 -2.61 9.56
N ILE A 39 16.98 -1.92 8.69
CA ILE A 39 16.90 -0.46 8.52
C ILE A 39 16.72 -0.14 7.04
N VAL A 40 15.64 0.57 6.70
CA VAL A 40 15.51 1.20 5.38
C VAL A 40 15.78 2.70 5.53
N ILE A 41 16.65 3.22 4.66
CA ILE A 41 16.87 4.67 4.53
C ILE A 41 16.04 5.15 3.36
N THR A 42 14.84 5.65 3.65
CA THR A 42 13.89 6.12 2.65
C THR A 42 12.84 7.04 3.27
N ALA A 43 12.48 8.10 2.55
CA ALA A 43 11.30 8.91 2.83
C ALA A 43 10.09 8.49 1.96
N SER A 44 10.13 7.30 1.38
CA SER A 44 9.15 6.80 0.41
C SER A 44 8.99 7.81 -0.73
N HIS A 45 7.80 8.37 -0.89
CA HIS A 45 7.42 9.28 -1.96
C HIS A 45 7.56 10.78 -1.59
N ASN A 46 8.16 11.11 -0.44
CA ASN A 46 8.38 12.51 -0.05
C ASN A 46 9.36 13.23 -1.01
N PRO A 47 9.31 14.57 -1.08
CA PRO A 47 10.20 15.37 -1.92
C PRO A 47 11.70 15.20 -1.57
N PRO A 48 12.62 15.57 -2.51
CA PRO A 48 14.07 15.40 -2.37
C PRO A 48 14.71 15.93 -1.07
N GLU A 49 14.14 16.97 -0.48
CA GLU A 49 14.65 17.60 0.74
C GLU A 49 14.40 16.78 2.01
N TYR A 50 13.51 15.78 1.94
CA TYR A 50 13.20 14.89 3.05
C TYR A 50 14.02 13.61 2.96
N ASN A 51 14.38 13.09 4.13
CA ASN A 51 14.95 11.76 4.28
C ASN A 51 14.17 11.02 5.38
N GLY A 52 14.24 9.68 5.37
CA GLY A 52 13.52 8.87 6.34
C GLY A 52 14.34 7.67 6.82
N TYR A 53 13.98 7.21 8.01
CA TYR A 53 14.61 6.10 8.70
C TYR A 53 13.51 5.17 9.20
N LYS A 54 13.32 4.03 8.53
CA LYS A 54 12.34 3.01 8.91
C LYS A 54 13.06 1.85 9.59
N VAL A 55 12.55 1.41 10.74
CA VAL A 55 13.06 0.24 11.47
C VAL A 55 12.11 -0.93 11.31
N TYR A 56 12.67 -2.08 10.98
CA TYR A 56 12.01 -3.37 10.90
C TYR A 56 12.54 -4.26 12.02
N PHE A 57 11.69 -5.15 12.54
CA PHE A 57 12.07 -6.09 13.61
C PHE A 57 12.17 -7.52 13.08
N SER A 58 12.49 -8.48 13.95
CA SER A 58 12.81 -9.88 13.58
C SER A 58 11.76 -10.59 12.73
N GLY A 59 10.49 -10.21 12.86
CA GLY A 59 9.42 -10.76 12.02
C GLY A 59 9.49 -10.33 10.55
N GLY A 60 10.33 -9.35 10.22
CA GLY A 60 10.43 -8.71 8.90
C GLY A 60 9.47 -7.54 8.71
N GLY A 61 8.65 -7.19 9.70
CA GLY A 61 7.69 -6.09 9.63
C GLY A 61 8.22 -4.80 10.26
N GLN A 62 7.67 -3.65 9.85
CA GLN A 62 7.98 -2.36 10.48
C GLN A 62 7.59 -2.38 11.96
N VAL A 63 8.38 -1.73 12.82
CA VAL A 63 8.13 -1.70 14.27
C VAL A 63 6.74 -1.15 14.62
N CYS A 64 6.01 -1.91 15.46
CA CYS A 64 4.74 -1.49 16.04
C CYS A 64 4.93 -0.38 17.12
N PRO A 65 3.85 0.32 17.52
CA PRO A 65 3.93 1.49 18.41
C PRO A 65 4.72 1.29 19.71
N ASP A 66 4.62 0.13 20.37
CA ASP A 66 5.30 -0.12 21.65
C ASP A 66 6.82 -0.14 21.49
N ILE A 67 7.34 -0.91 20.52
CA ILE A 67 8.78 -0.95 20.19
C ILE A 67 9.24 0.43 19.70
N ALA A 68 8.45 1.10 18.87
CA ALA A 68 8.77 2.44 18.37
C ALA A 68 8.93 3.45 19.52
N LYS A 69 8.07 3.39 20.54
CA LYS A 69 8.13 4.25 21.73
C LYS A 69 9.43 4.02 22.51
N GLU A 70 9.86 2.76 22.66
CA GLU A 70 11.13 2.44 23.32
C GLU A 70 12.34 2.97 22.54
N ILE A 71 12.36 2.81 21.21
CA ILE A 71 13.41 3.35 20.34
C ILE A 71 13.50 4.87 20.50
N ILE A 72 12.37 5.58 20.42
CA ILE A 72 12.32 7.05 20.57
C ILE A 72 12.81 7.47 21.96
N ALA A 73 12.44 6.73 23.01
CA ALA A 73 12.90 7.02 24.36
C ALA A 73 14.43 6.87 24.50
N GLN A 74 15.07 5.97 23.76
CA GLN A 74 16.53 5.88 23.74
C GLN A 74 17.17 7.00 22.91
N VAL A 75 16.60 7.33 21.75
CA VAL A 75 17.07 8.45 20.91
C VAL A 75 17.08 9.76 21.70
N ASN A 76 16.00 10.05 22.44
CA ASN A 76 15.88 11.27 23.24
C ASN A 76 16.85 11.35 24.44
N LYS A 77 17.54 10.27 24.81
CA LYS A 77 18.59 10.30 25.84
C LYS A 77 19.94 10.76 25.29
N ILE A 78 20.12 10.76 23.97
CA ILE A 78 21.38 11.15 23.33
C ILE A 78 21.41 12.67 23.24
N ASN A 79 22.15 13.30 24.15
CA ASN A 79 22.34 14.76 24.17
C ASN A 79 23.66 15.22 23.50
N ASP A 80 24.58 14.28 23.27
CA ASP A 80 25.87 14.54 22.63
C ASP A 80 26.11 13.48 21.54
N TYR A 81 25.97 13.90 20.28
CA TYR A 81 26.15 13.02 19.12
C TYR A 81 27.61 12.60 18.91
N SER A 82 28.59 13.32 19.50
CA SER A 82 30.00 12.93 19.41
C SER A 82 30.30 11.62 20.15
N MET A 83 29.41 11.21 21.07
CA MET A 83 29.50 9.95 21.80
C MET A 83 28.94 8.76 21.04
N ILE A 84 28.31 8.96 19.87
CA ILE A 84 27.78 7.84 19.07
C ILE A 84 28.97 7.01 18.57
N PRO A 85 29.06 5.72 18.96
CA PRO A 85 30.18 4.88 18.57
C PRO A 85 30.19 4.69 17.05
N THR A 86 31.39 4.67 16.48
CA THR A 86 31.59 4.43 15.05
C THR A 86 32.88 3.66 14.82
N THR A 87 32.97 3.03 13.66
CA THR A 87 34.10 2.21 13.24
C THR A 87 34.40 2.43 11.75
N ASN A 88 35.43 1.77 11.23
CA ASN A 88 35.78 1.86 9.82
C ASN A 88 34.91 0.93 8.96
N LYS A 89 34.78 1.24 7.65
CA LYS A 89 33.98 0.44 6.70
C LYS A 89 34.48 -0.99 6.49
N ARG A 90 35.73 -1.29 6.85
CA ARG A 90 36.38 -2.61 6.72
C ARG A 90 36.24 -3.47 7.98
N ASN A 91 35.44 -3.04 8.95
CA ASN A 91 35.16 -3.83 10.14
C ASN A 91 34.55 -5.18 9.73
N PRO A 92 35.07 -6.33 10.20
CA PRO A 92 34.62 -7.66 9.79
C PRO A 92 33.17 -7.97 10.17
N LEU A 93 32.56 -7.18 11.06
CA LEU A 93 31.14 -7.27 11.38
C LEU A 93 30.24 -6.63 10.33
N ILE A 94 30.77 -5.87 9.38
CA ILE A 94 30.03 -5.30 8.25
C ILE A 94 30.22 -6.20 7.03
N ILE A 95 29.14 -6.87 6.63
CA ILE A 95 29.13 -7.82 5.51
C ILE A 95 28.31 -7.25 4.37
N THR A 96 28.92 -7.13 3.20
CA THR A 96 28.18 -6.80 1.98
C THR A 96 27.51 -8.08 1.48
N LEU A 97 26.21 -8.02 1.23
CA LEU A 97 25.43 -9.12 0.68
C LEU A 97 25.81 -9.33 -0.79
N ASP A 98 25.81 -10.60 -1.21
CA ASP A 98 25.93 -10.97 -2.61
C ASP A 98 24.54 -11.07 -3.27
N GLU A 99 24.50 -11.46 -4.55
CA GLU A 99 23.27 -11.58 -5.33
C GLU A 99 22.34 -12.71 -4.85
N ASN A 100 22.78 -13.62 -3.97
CA ASN A 100 21.95 -14.76 -3.57
C ASN A 100 20.67 -14.32 -2.85
N ILE A 101 20.75 -13.23 -2.08
CA ILE A 101 19.56 -12.69 -1.41
C ILE A 101 18.60 -12.01 -2.40
N ASP A 102 19.13 -11.48 -3.52
CA ASP A 102 18.32 -10.91 -4.60
C ASP A 102 17.57 -12.03 -5.33
N ILE A 103 18.28 -13.11 -5.67
CA ILE A 103 17.71 -14.30 -6.31
C ILE A 103 16.63 -14.93 -5.42
N ALA A 104 16.93 -15.14 -4.13
CA ALA A 104 15.98 -15.73 -3.19
C ALA A 104 14.71 -14.87 -3.03
N PHE A 105 14.84 -13.54 -3.04
CA PHE A 105 13.70 -12.63 -3.02
C PHE A 105 12.86 -12.75 -4.30
N ILE A 106 13.49 -12.72 -5.48
CA ILE A 106 12.79 -12.86 -6.76
C ILE A 106 12.10 -14.23 -6.87
N ASP A 107 12.74 -15.31 -6.44
CA ASP A 107 12.14 -16.64 -6.39
C ASP A 107 10.90 -16.68 -5.49
N ALA A 108 10.98 -16.11 -4.29
CA ALA A 108 9.83 -16.01 -3.38
C ALA A 108 8.67 -15.18 -3.95
N VAL A 109 8.96 -14.15 -4.75
CA VAL A 109 7.94 -13.37 -5.47
C VAL A 109 7.33 -14.20 -6.61
N LYS A 110 8.12 -14.92 -7.41
CA LYS A 110 7.61 -15.78 -8.50
C LYS A 110 6.72 -16.91 -7.97
N GLU A 111 6.96 -17.42 -6.77
CA GLU A 111 6.07 -18.41 -6.14
C GLU A 111 4.63 -17.89 -5.95
N GLN A 112 4.42 -16.57 -6.00
CA GLN A 112 3.10 -15.97 -5.85
C GLN A 112 2.27 -15.96 -7.15
N VAL A 113 2.89 -16.24 -8.32
CA VAL A 113 2.21 -16.37 -9.63
C VAL A 113 0.91 -17.14 -9.47
N VAL A 114 -0.19 -16.53 -9.93
CA VAL A 114 -1.53 -17.06 -9.73
C VAL A 114 -1.89 -18.05 -10.83
N ASN A 115 -1.53 -17.71 -12.07
CA ASN A 115 -1.84 -18.47 -13.27
C ASN A 115 -0.64 -18.33 -14.24
N GLN A 116 0.23 -19.34 -14.32
CA GLN A 116 1.36 -19.31 -15.26
C GLN A 116 0.88 -19.51 -16.71
N ASP A 117 -0.15 -20.32 -16.91
CA ASP A 117 -0.68 -20.65 -18.25
C ASP A 117 -1.13 -19.40 -19.00
N ILE A 118 -1.70 -18.41 -18.32
CA ILE A 118 -2.09 -17.14 -18.96
C ILE A 118 -0.87 -16.31 -19.38
N ILE A 119 0.19 -16.30 -18.58
CA ILE A 119 1.44 -15.61 -18.93
C ILE A 119 2.09 -16.29 -20.13
N ASP A 120 2.15 -17.61 -20.15
CA ASP A 120 2.71 -18.38 -21.26
C ASP A 120 1.92 -18.14 -22.57
N LYS A 121 0.61 -17.94 -22.45
CA LYS A 121 -0.29 -17.72 -23.58
C LYS A 121 -0.15 -16.32 -24.19
N VAL A 122 -0.16 -15.26 -23.37
CA VAL A 122 -0.25 -13.86 -23.87
C VAL A 122 0.79 -12.90 -23.30
N GLY A 123 1.64 -13.31 -22.36
CA GLY A 123 2.60 -12.45 -21.65
C GLY A 123 3.65 -11.82 -22.56
N LYS A 124 4.03 -12.48 -23.65
CA LYS A 124 4.92 -11.92 -24.69
C LYS A 124 4.23 -10.87 -25.57
N ASP A 125 2.90 -10.87 -25.63
CA ASP A 125 2.11 -10.05 -26.56
C ASP A 125 1.60 -8.78 -25.87
N ILE A 126 1.19 -8.88 -24.60
CA ILE A 126 0.72 -7.74 -23.81
C ILE A 126 1.81 -6.66 -23.65
N LYS A 127 1.48 -5.41 -23.99
CA LYS A 127 2.40 -4.27 -23.91
C LYS A 127 2.32 -3.60 -22.55
N ILE A 128 3.43 -3.60 -21.82
CA ILE A 128 3.55 -2.98 -20.50
C ILE A 128 4.55 -1.83 -20.58
N ILE A 129 4.17 -0.65 -20.07
CA ILE A 129 5.12 0.41 -19.75
C ILE A 129 5.34 0.44 -18.24
N PHE A 130 6.59 0.41 -17.82
CA PHE A 130 6.98 0.52 -16.43
C PHE A 130 7.76 1.82 -16.18
N THR A 131 7.39 2.54 -15.12
CA THR A 131 8.21 3.62 -14.57
C THR A 131 8.58 3.35 -13.12
N PRO A 132 9.87 3.24 -12.78
CA PRO A 132 10.29 3.10 -11.39
C PRO A 132 10.28 4.44 -10.65
N ILE A 133 9.97 5.56 -11.32
CA ILE A 133 10.00 6.94 -10.77
C ILE A 133 11.33 7.21 -10.05
N HIS A 134 12.45 6.91 -10.73
CA HIS A 134 13.82 7.00 -10.19
C HIS A 134 14.09 6.11 -8.96
N GLY A 135 13.22 5.13 -8.72
CA GLY A 135 13.18 4.31 -7.53
C GLY A 135 13.90 2.98 -7.61
N THR A 136 13.88 2.30 -6.48
CA THR A 136 14.52 1.00 -6.23
C THR A 136 13.82 -0.17 -6.93
N GLY A 137 12.59 0.01 -7.42
CA GLY A 137 11.82 -1.02 -8.11
C GLY A 137 12.33 -1.38 -9.51
N ASN A 138 13.22 -0.58 -10.12
CA ASN A 138 13.65 -0.74 -11.52
C ASN A 138 14.11 -2.17 -11.83
N ILE A 139 15.17 -2.62 -11.17
CA ILE A 139 15.79 -3.93 -11.40
C ILE A 139 14.86 -5.08 -11.02
N PRO A 140 14.34 -5.18 -9.78
CA PRO A 140 13.59 -6.36 -9.36
C PRO A 140 12.27 -6.57 -10.13
N ILE A 141 11.54 -5.49 -10.47
CA ILE A 141 10.29 -5.62 -11.25
C ILE A 141 10.59 -6.12 -12.66
N ARG A 142 11.61 -5.58 -13.32
CA ARG A 142 11.97 -6.02 -14.67
C ARG A 142 12.45 -7.45 -14.69
N ASN A 143 13.25 -7.86 -13.70
CA ASN A 143 13.73 -9.23 -13.58
C ASN A 143 12.55 -10.19 -13.39
N VAL A 144 11.67 -9.93 -12.42
CA VAL A 144 10.56 -10.86 -12.15
C VAL A 144 9.60 -10.96 -13.35
N LEU A 145 9.28 -9.84 -14.00
CA LEU A 145 8.41 -9.84 -15.18
C LEU A 145 9.04 -10.59 -16.36
N ASP A 146 10.33 -10.37 -16.62
CA ASP A 146 11.04 -11.09 -17.68
C ASP A 146 11.10 -12.60 -17.39
N GLU A 147 11.45 -12.99 -16.16
CA GLU A 147 11.62 -14.39 -15.77
C GLU A 147 10.33 -15.21 -15.84
N VAL A 148 9.16 -14.60 -15.56
CA VAL A 148 7.87 -15.30 -15.68
C VAL A 148 7.29 -15.29 -17.09
N GLY A 149 7.81 -14.48 -18.01
CA GLY A 149 7.43 -14.51 -19.43
C GLY A 149 6.86 -13.22 -20.03
N PHE A 150 6.82 -12.11 -19.29
CA PHE A 150 6.44 -10.81 -19.85
C PHE A 150 7.61 -10.19 -20.63
N LYS A 151 7.62 -10.40 -21.95
CA LYS A 151 8.74 -9.98 -22.81
C LYS A 151 8.57 -8.61 -23.46
N ASN A 152 7.37 -8.02 -23.38
CA ASN A 152 7.06 -6.73 -24.00
C ASN A 152 6.89 -5.62 -22.94
N VAL A 153 7.94 -5.44 -22.14
CA VAL A 153 8.02 -4.44 -21.07
C VAL A 153 8.96 -3.32 -21.50
N SER A 154 8.41 -2.12 -21.71
CA SER A 154 9.17 -0.90 -21.98
C SER A 154 9.34 -0.08 -20.71
N VAL A 155 10.49 0.56 -20.53
CA VAL A 155 10.75 1.43 -19.38
C VAL A 155 10.73 2.89 -19.81
N VAL A 156 10.15 3.76 -18.99
CA VAL A 156 10.25 5.22 -19.16
C VAL A 156 11.70 5.64 -18.92
N LYS A 157 12.44 5.91 -20.00
CA LYS A 157 13.89 6.15 -19.96
C LYS A 157 14.27 7.34 -19.10
N GLU A 158 13.46 8.38 -19.11
CA GLU A 158 13.64 9.59 -18.32
C GLU A 158 13.51 9.34 -16.81
N GLN A 159 12.81 8.27 -16.41
CA GLN A 159 12.56 7.88 -15.02
C GLN A 159 13.28 6.59 -14.61
N GLU A 160 14.07 5.97 -15.50
CA GLU A 160 14.68 4.63 -15.31
C GLU A 160 15.74 4.62 -14.20
N LEU A 161 16.67 5.57 -14.21
CA LEU A 161 17.83 5.58 -13.32
C LEU A 161 17.56 6.40 -12.05
N PRO A 162 18.19 6.04 -10.92
CA PRO A 162 18.11 6.84 -9.70
C PRO A 162 18.54 8.30 -9.92
N ASP A 163 17.69 9.22 -9.46
CA ASP A 163 17.91 10.65 -9.47
C ASP A 163 17.46 11.23 -8.13
N SER A 164 18.41 11.71 -7.33
CA SER A 164 18.13 12.26 -6.00
C SER A 164 17.26 13.52 -6.03
N LYS A 165 17.08 14.17 -7.19
CA LYS A 165 16.23 15.35 -7.34
C LYS A 165 14.84 15.04 -7.88
N PHE A 166 14.57 13.78 -8.27
CA PHE A 166 13.35 13.38 -8.97
C PHE A 166 13.01 14.33 -10.13
N SER A 167 13.99 14.67 -10.99
CA SER A 167 13.91 15.80 -11.92
C SER A 167 12.76 15.79 -12.93
N THR A 168 12.09 14.65 -13.10
CA THR A 168 10.94 14.50 -14.01
C THR A 168 9.59 14.75 -13.32
N VAL A 169 9.53 14.79 -11.99
CA VAL A 169 8.28 14.87 -11.22
C VAL A 169 8.43 15.80 -10.01
N LYS A 170 7.33 16.44 -9.58
CA LYS A 170 7.35 17.26 -8.36
C LYS A 170 7.28 16.41 -7.09
N TYR A 171 6.53 15.32 -7.16
CA TYR A 171 6.22 14.44 -6.05
C TYR A 171 6.25 13.01 -6.59
N PRO A 172 7.22 12.17 -6.21
CA PRO A 172 7.39 10.83 -6.77
C PRO A 172 6.39 9.83 -6.17
N ASN A 173 5.11 10.15 -6.20
CA ASN A 173 4.04 9.31 -5.66
C ASN A 173 3.19 8.75 -6.81
N PRO A 174 3.07 7.42 -6.96
CA PRO A 174 2.26 6.81 -8.02
C PRO A 174 0.74 7.01 -7.85
N GLU A 175 0.31 7.75 -6.83
CA GLU A 175 -1.06 8.26 -6.68
C GLU A 175 -1.34 9.50 -7.53
N GLU A 176 -0.29 10.28 -7.86
CA GLU A 176 -0.41 11.52 -8.64
C GLU A 176 -0.45 11.19 -10.12
N LYS A 177 -1.40 11.76 -10.86
CA LYS A 177 -1.57 11.47 -12.29
C LYS A 177 -0.35 11.89 -13.12
N GLU A 178 0.27 13.01 -12.74
CA GLU A 178 1.36 13.67 -13.45
C GLU A 178 2.62 12.81 -13.53
N VAL A 179 2.83 11.89 -12.59
CA VAL A 179 3.99 10.98 -12.64
C VAL A 179 3.96 10.07 -13.86
N PHE A 180 2.77 9.86 -14.43
CA PHE A 180 2.53 9.02 -15.60
C PHE A 180 2.52 9.78 -16.92
N ASP A 181 2.69 11.11 -16.94
CA ASP A 181 2.54 11.90 -18.18
C ASP A 181 3.46 11.42 -19.32
N ILE A 182 4.71 11.10 -19.00
CA ILE A 182 5.68 10.56 -19.97
C ILE A 182 5.22 9.18 -20.46
N ALA A 183 4.82 8.30 -19.53
CA ALA A 183 4.34 6.95 -19.83
C ALA A 183 3.07 6.96 -20.69
N ILE A 184 2.10 7.83 -20.38
CA ILE A 184 0.86 8.00 -21.14
C ILE A 184 1.16 8.51 -22.55
N LYS A 185 2.13 9.43 -22.70
CA LYS A 185 2.56 9.92 -24.01
C LYS A 185 3.19 8.81 -24.86
N MET A 186 3.97 7.92 -24.25
CA MET A 186 4.49 6.71 -24.90
C MET A 186 3.33 5.76 -25.28
N ALA A 187 2.42 5.51 -24.34
CA ALA A 187 1.29 4.60 -24.51
C ALA A 187 0.35 5.00 -25.64
N LYS A 188 0.12 6.31 -25.85
CA LYS A 188 -0.68 6.84 -26.97
C LYS A 188 -0.06 6.55 -28.35
N LYS A 189 1.25 6.35 -28.45
CA LYS A 189 1.93 6.05 -29.73
C LYS A 189 1.89 4.56 -30.04
N ASP A 190 2.12 3.71 -29.03
CA ASP A 190 2.40 2.29 -29.24
C ASP A 190 1.21 1.38 -28.92
N GLY A 191 0.10 1.94 -28.43
CA GLY A 191 -1.09 1.20 -28.05
C GLY A 191 -0.83 0.25 -26.88
N THR A 192 -0.24 0.77 -25.82
CA THR A 192 0.08 0.03 -24.59
C THR A 192 -1.18 -0.43 -23.85
N ASP A 193 -1.14 -1.64 -23.29
CA ASP A 193 -2.28 -2.23 -22.58
C ASP A 193 -2.30 -1.85 -21.09
N LEU A 194 -1.10 -1.74 -20.49
CA LEU A 194 -0.90 -1.49 -19.06
C LEU A 194 0.28 -0.56 -18.81
N ILE A 195 0.11 0.40 -17.90
CA ILE A 195 1.21 1.18 -17.33
C ILE A 195 1.28 0.89 -15.83
N ILE A 196 2.48 0.61 -15.34
CA ILE A 196 2.79 0.40 -13.92
C ILE A 196 3.79 1.46 -13.48
N GLY A 197 3.55 2.07 -12.32
CA GLY A 197 4.50 2.96 -11.65
C GLY A 197 4.67 2.60 -10.19
N THR A 198 5.88 2.72 -9.66
CA THR A 198 6.14 2.52 -8.22
C THR A 198 6.71 3.75 -7.56
N ASP A 199 6.48 3.90 -6.26
CA ASP A 199 7.19 4.90 -5.46
C ASP A 199 8.69 4.55 -5.29
N PRO A 200 9.53 5.48 -4.81
CA PRO A 200 10.99 5.30 -4.78
C PRO A 200 11.47 4.08 -3.99
N ASP A 201 10.79 3.69 -2.92
CA ASP A 201 11.12 2.49 -2.13
C ASP A 201 10.31 1.25 -2.50
N CYS A 202 9.50 1.34 -3.55
CA CYS A 202 8.78 0.23 -4.18
C CYS A 202 7.88 -0.52 -3.19
N ASP A 203 7.21 0.24 -2.31
CA ASP A 203 6.16 -0.26 -1.41
C ASP A 203 4.76 0.14 -1.90
N ARG A 204 4.64 0.98 -2.94
CA ARG A 204 3.37 1.32 -3.61
C ARG A 204 3.40 1.09 -5.11
N VAL A 205 2.24 0.78 -5.68
CA VAL A 205 2.05 0.59 -7.13
C VAL A 205 0.84 1.33 -7.65
N GLY A 206 1.06 2.25 -8.58
CA GLY A 206 0.02 2.90 -9.38
C GLY A 206 -0.13 2.26 -10.75
N VAL A 207 -1.36 2.30 -11.27
CA VAL A 207 -1.76 1.58 -12.47
C VAL A 207 -2.53 2.51 -13.40
N VAL A 208 -2.16 2.53 -14.67
CA VAL A 208 -2.90 3.25 -15.72
C VAL A 208 -3.32 2.27 -16.80
N VAL A 209 -4.59 2.37 -17.20
CA VAL A 209 -5.23 1.46 -18.15
C VAL A 209 -6.04 2.26 -19.16
N LYS A 210 -6.35 1.63 -20.29
CA LYS A 210 -7.23 2.23 -21.30
C LYS A 210 -8.70 2.00 -20.95
N ASN A 211 -9.48 3.08 -20.85
CA ASN A 211 -10.93 3.01 -20.66
C ASN A 211 -11.66 2.70 -21.99
N THR A 212 -12.98 2.60 -21.94
CA THR A 212 -13.84 2.30 -23.10
C THR A 212 -13.84 3.39 -24.17
N ASP A 213 -13.49 4.63 -23.80
CA ASP A 213 -13.36 5.76 -24.74
C ASP A 213 -11.96 5.83 -25.37
N GLY A 214 -11.07 4.90 -25.02
CA GLY A 214 -9.71 4.84 -25.52
C GLY A 214 -8.73 5.77 -24.79
N GLU A 215 -9.14 6.40 -23.69
CA GLU A 215 -8.32 7.27 -22.86
C GLU A 215 -7.56 6.48 -21.79
N TYR A 216 -6.35 6.93 -21.45
CA TYR A 216 -5.57 6.35 -20.36
C TYR A 216 -5.96 6.99 -19.03
N VAL A 217 -6.51 6.17 -18.13
CA VAL A 217 -7.01 6.58 -16.82
C VAL A 217 -6.24 5.88 -15.70
N VAL A 218 -5.96 6.61 -14.64
CA VAL A 218 -5.30 6.08 -13.44
C VAL A 218 -6.35 5.37 -12.59
N LEU A 219 -6.11 4.12 -12.23
CA LEU A 219 -6.92 3.41 -11.24
C LEU A 219 -6.44 3.76 -9.84
N ASN A 220 -7.38 4.03 -8.94
CA ASN A 220 -7.03 4.34 -7.56
C ASN A 220 -6.65 3.09 -6.76
N GLY A 221 -6.08 3.29 -5.57
CA GLY A 221 -5.58 2.19 -4.77
C GLY A 221 -6.66 1.17 -4.35
N ASN A 222 -7.89 1.61 -4.09
CA ASN A 222 -9.02 0.74 -3.77
C ASN A 222 -9.48 -0.10 -4.95
N GLN A 223 -9.50 0.48 -6.16
CA GLN A 223 -9.88 -0.21 -7.39
C GLN A 223 -8.88 -1.33 -7.71
N VAL A 224 -7.59 -1.02 -7.70
CA VAL A 224 -6.52 -2.01 -7.97
C VAL A 224 -6.52 -3.10 -6.90
N GLY A 225 -6.68 -2.74 -5.61
CA GLY A 225 -6.75 -3.71 -4.53
C GLY A 225 -7.94 -4.66 -4.65
N SER A 226 -9.12 -4.13 -4.97
CA SER A 226 -10.33 -4.94 -5.17
C SER A 226 -10.24 -5.85 -6.40
N LEU A 227 -9.67 -5.34 -7.49
CA LEU A 227 -9.37 -6.12 -8.69
C LEU A 227 -8.42 -7.29 -8.38
N LEU A 228 -7.34 -7.04 -7.63
CA LEU A 228 -6.42 -8.09 -7.18
C LEU A 228 -7.12 -9.14 -6.31
N VAL A 229 -8.01 -8.72 -5.40
CA VAL A 229 -8.82 -9.66 -4.61
C VAL A 229 -9.69 -10.53 -5.52
N GLU A 230 -10.45 -9.96 -6.46
CA GLU A 230 -11.25 -10.74 -7.42
C GLU A 230 -10.37 -11.69 -8.23
N TYR A 231 -9.23 -11.21 -8.73
CA TYR A 231 -8.33 -11.98 -9.58
C TYR A 231 -7.73 -13.18 -8.84
N VAL A 232 -7.13 -12.94 -7.68
CA VAL A 232 -6.50 -13.99 -6.85
C VAL A 232 -7.53 -15.02 -6.42
N LEU A 233 -8.69 -14.59 -5.94
CA LEU A 233 -9.72 -15.51 -5.45
C LEU A 233 -10.36 -16.32 -6.58
N SER A 234 -10.67 -15.69 -7.72
CA SER A 234 -11.32 -16.38 -8.85
C SER A 234 -10.41 -17.40 -9.54
N ASN A 235 -9.08 -17.18 -9.55
CA ASN A 235 -8.12 -18.09 -10.22
C ASN A 235 -7.49 -19.14 -9.30
N LYS A 236 -7.58 -18.98 -7.96
CA LYS A 236 -7.03 -19.94 -6.98
C LYS A 236 -8.07 -20.48 -5.99
N LEU A 237 -9.37 -20.34 -6.27
CA LEU A 237 -10.44 -20.60 -5.31
C LEU A 237 -10.35 -21.98 -4.64
N ASP A 238 -10.17 -23.04 -5.42
CA ASP A 238 -10.18 -24.41 -4.91
C ASP A 238 -9.03 -24.67 -3.94
N LYS A 239 -7.83 -24.15 -4.28
CA LYS A 239 -6.66 -24.22 -3.39
C LYS A 239 -6.87 -23.39 -2.13
N ILE A 240 -7.46 -22.20 -2.26
CA ILE A 240 -7.72 -21.29 -1.13
C ILE A 240 -8.76 -21.87 -0.17
N LYS A 241 -9.82 -22.49 -0.68
CA LYS A 241 -10.87 -23.13 0.16
C LYS A 241 -10.37 -24.32 0.96
N GLN A 242 -9.25 -24.94 0.57
CA GLN A 242 -8.60 -25.99 1.34
C GLN A 242 -7.74 -25.45 2.48
N MET A 243 -7.43 -24.15 2.49
CA MET A 243 -6.64 -23.54 3.55
C MET A 243 -7.46 -23.43 4.85
N HIS A 244 -6.78 -23.41 5.99
CA HIS A 244 -7.45 -23.20 7.26
C HIS A 244 -7.83 -21.72 7.40
N ASN A 245 -9.14 -21.46 7.45
CA ASN A 245 -9.71 -20.13 7.67
C ASN A 245 -9.05 -19.03 6.79
N PRO A 246 -9.13 -19.17 5.45
CA PRO A 246 -8.50 -18.24 4.51
C PRO A 246 -9.05 -16.83 4.73
N THR A 247 -8.15 -15.85 4.81
CA THR A 247 -8.50 -14.50 5.23
C THR A 247 -7.74 -13.45 4.42
N ILE A 248 -8.45 -12.46 3.89
CA ILE A 248 -7.87 -11.21 3.41
C ILE A 248 -7.82 -10.19 4.55
N VAL A 249 -6.87 -9.27 4.50
CA VAL A 249 -6.70 -8.23 5.53
C VAL A 249 -6.71 -6.86 4.87
N LYS A 250 -7.52 -5.94 5.38
CA LYS A 250 -7.54 -4.54 4.89
C LYS A 250 -7.50 -3.58 6.06
N THR A 251 -7.32 -2.30 5.81
CA THR A 251 -7.44 -1.31 6.90
C THR A 251 -8.89 -0.85 7.06
N ILE A 252 -9.20 -0.30 8.23
CA ILE A 252 -10.50 0.29 8.54
C ILE A 252 -10.92 1.46 7.62
N VAL A 253 -10.01 2.01 6.82
CA VAL A 253 -10.25 3.11 5.87
C VAL A 253 -10.10 2.68 4.40
N THR A 254 -9.92 1.38 4.17
CA THR A 254 -9.88 0.77 2.83
C THR A 254 -11.29 0.36 2.39
N SER A 255 -11.58 0.46 1.09
CA SER A 255 -12.89 0.14 0.50
C SER A 255 -13.45 -1.20 0.97
N GLU A 256 -14.77 -1.26 1.15
CA GLU A 256 -15.50 -2.48 1.50
C GLU A 256 -15.74 -3.40 0.28
N LEU A 257 -15.36 -2.98 -0.93
CA LEU A 257 -15.52 -3.80 -2.14
C LEU A 257 -14.71 -5.10 -2.05
N GLY A 258 -13.43 -5.05 -1.65
CA GLY A 258 -12.62 -6.27 -1.49
C GLY A 258 -13.18 -7.23 -0.45
N ALA A 259 -13.72 -6.73 0.67
CA ALA A 259 -14.40 -7.56 1.66
C ALA A 259 -15.69 -8.18 1.11
N THR A 260 -16.43 -7.43 0.28
CA THR A 260 -17.64 -7.91 -0.41
C THR A 260 -17.30 -9.03 -1.39
N ILE A 261 -16.23 -8.86 -2.17
CA ILE A 261 -15.70 -9.88 -3.09
C ILE A 261 -15.30 -11.13 -2.31
N ALA A 262 -14.47 -11.01 -1.28
CA ALA A 262 -14.03 -12.13 -0.46
C ALA A 262 -15.21 -12.92 0.14
N LYS A 263 -16.20 -12.22 0.70
CA LYS A 263 -17.42 -12.82 1.24
C LYS A 263 -18.17 -13.63 0.18
N SER A 264 -18.23 -13.17 -1.07
CA SER A 264 -18.91 -13.89 -2.16
C SER A 264 -18.25 -15.23 -2.50
N TYR A 265 -16.96 -15.39 -2.20
CA TYR A 265 -16.22 -16.64 -2.34
C TYR A 265 -16.22 -17.51 -1.06
N GLY A 266 -16.84 -17.02 0.03
CA GLY A 266 -16.79 -17.67 1.35
C GLY A 266 -15.46 -17.48 2.07
N ILE A 267 -14.72 -16.42 1.74
CA ILE A 267 -13.41 -16.08 2.33
C ILE A 267 -13.59 -14.95 3.36
N ASN A 268 -12.88 -15.03 4.47
CA ASN A 268 -12.98 -14.03 5.53
C ASN A 268 -12.26 -12.74 5.16
N SER A 269 -12.69 -11.64 5.76
CA SER A 269 -12.01 -10.35 5.73
C SER A 269 -11.85 -9.84 7.16
N VAL A 270 -10.66 -9.36 7.50
CA VAL A 270 -10.37 -8.75 8.80
C VAL A 270 -9.82 -7.34 8.60
N ASP A 271 -10.27 -6.42 9.44
CA ASP A 271 -9.79 -5.05 9.46
C ASP A 271 -8.60 -4.89 10.42
N THR A 272 -7.62 -4.06 10.04
CA THR A 272 -6.58 -3.50 10.91
C THR A 272 -6.66 -1.98 10.95
N LEU A 273 -5.95 -1.35 11.89
CA LEU A 273 -5.73 0.09 11.81
C LEU A 273 -4.91 0.46 10.55
N THR A 274 -4.99 1.73 10.13
CA THR A 274 -4.16 2.28 9.05
C THR A 274 -2.67 2.12 9.33
N GLY A 275 -1.92 1.67 8.33
CA GLY A 275 -0.50 1.39 8.37
C GLY A 275 -0.23 -0.11 8.24
N PHE A 276 0.42 -0.52 7.14
CA PHE A 276 0.73 -1.92 6.83
C PHE A 276 1.46 -2.68 7.94
N LYS A 277 2.15 -2.02 8.87
CA LYS A 277 2.73 -2.66 10.06
C LYS A 277 1.72 -3.52 10.83
N PHE A 278 0.45 -3.12 10.89
CA PHE A 278 -0.62 -3.90 11.54
C PHE A 278 -1.05 -5.10 10.71
N ILE A 279 -1.01 -5.00 9.38
CA ILE A 279 -1.21 -6.14 8.47
C ILE A 279 -0.04 -7.13 8.63
N GLY A 280 1.20 -6.64 8.61
CA GLY A 280 2.40 -7.43 8.86
C GLY A 280 2.37 -8.14 10.22
N GLU A 281 1.94 -7.45 11.28
CA GLU A 281 1.72 -8.04 12.60
C GLU A 281 0.66 -9.14 12.55
N LYS A 282 -0.46 -8.92 11.83
CA LYS A 282 -1.50 -9.94 11.68
C LYS A 282 -1.03 -11.18 10.93
N ILE A 283 -0.21 -11.01 9.89
CA ILE A 283 0.44 -12.13 9.20
C ILE A 283 1.32 -12.93 10.18
N HIS A 284 2.13 -12.24 10.99
CA HIS A 284 2.97 -12.90 11.98
C HIS A 284 2.14 -13.65 13.06
N GLN A 285 1.05 -13.04 13.53
CA GLN A 285 0.11 -13.69 14.46
C GLN A 285 -0.46 -14.99 13.86
N TYR A 286 -0.94 -14.94 12.61
CA TYR A 286 -1.45 -16.11 11.90
C TYR A 286 -0.39 -17.20 11.71
N GLU A 287 0.87 -16.84 11.43
CA GLU A 287 1.96 -17.82 11.36
C GLU A 287 2.20 -18.56 12.68
N MET A 288 2.07 -17.86 13.81
CA MET A 288 2.34 -18.40 15.15
C MET A 288 1.14 -19.18 15.71
N SER A 289 -0.07 -18.62 15.60
CA SER A 289 -1.28 -19.23 16.16
C SER A 289 -1.90 -20.30 15.27
N LYS A 290 -1.64 -20.24 13.96
CA LYS A 290 -2.31 -21.05 12.92
C LYS A 290 -3.84 -20.88 12.90
N GLU A 291 -4.37 -19.79 13.45
CA GLU A 291 -5.83 -19.53 13.51
C GLU A 291 -6.46 -19.19 12.15
N ALA A 292 -5.63 -18.74 11.20
CA ALA A 292 -6.04 -18.35 9.86
C ALA A 292 -4.87 -18.45 8.89
N THR A 293 -5.19 -18.45 7.60
CA THR A 293 -4.22 -18.39 6.51
C THR A 293 -4.37 -17.06 5.80
N PHE A 294 -3.31 -16.24 5.81
CA PHE A 294 -3.27 -14.99 5.07
C PHE A 294 -3.25 -15.26 3.57
N ILE A 295 -4.14 -14.60 2.83
CA ILE A 295 -4.18 -14.67 1.35
C ILE A 295 -3.56 -13.41 0.75
N MET A 296 -4.11 -12.25 1.12
CA MET A 296 -3.75 -10.95 0.59
C MET A 296 -4.04 -9.87 1.62
N GLY A 297 -3.23 -8.82 1.62
CA GLY A 297 -3.39 -7.63 2.43
C GLY A 297 -3.27 -6.38 1.59
N TYR A 298 -4.11 -5.37 1.84
CA TYR A 298 -3.99 -4.11 1.10
C TYR A 298 -4.50 -2.88 1.85
N GLU A 299 -3.98 -1.72 1.42
CA GLU A 299 -4.39 -0.39 1.85
C GLU A 299 -4.90 0.41 0.64
N GLU A 300 -5.81 1.35 0.88
CA GLU A 300 -6.29 2.31 -0.13
C GLU A 300 -5.18 3.21 -0.68
N SER A 301 -4.06 3.30 0.04
CA SER A 301 -2.86 4.06 -0.30
C SER A 301 -1.90 3.28 -1.23
N TYR A 302 -2.45 2.53 -2.18
CA TYR A 302 -1.72 1.89 -3.28
C TYR A 302 -0.73 0.80 -2.85
N GLY A 303 -0.97 0.20 -1.68
CA GLY A 303 -0.11 -0.79 -1.05
C GLY A 303 -0.73 -2.17 -1.01
N TYR A 304 -0.05 -3.19 -1.55
CA TYR A 304 -0.56 -4.55 -1.61
C TYR A 304 0.52 -5.56 -1.24
N LEU A 305 0.09 -6.70 -0.70
CA LEU A 305 0.91 -7.90 -0.52
C LEU A 305 0.05 -9.13 -0.76
N VAL A 306 0.52 -10.01 -1.64
CA VAL A 306 -0.02 -11.37 -1.81
C VAL A 306 1.05 -12.36 -1.40
N GLY A 307 0.67 -13.35 -0.59
CA GLY A 307 1.63 -14.26 0.03
C GLY A 307 2.28 -13.71 1.30
N THR A 308 3.27 -14.45 1.83
CA THR A 308 3.86 -14.19 3.16
C THR A 308 5.38 -14.15 3.14
N HIS A 309 6.02 -13.90 1.99
CA HIS A 309 7.46 -13.72 1.89
C HIS A 309 7.94 -12.42 2.56
N ALA A 310 7.13 -11.35 2.49
CA ALA A 310 7.36 -10.07 3.16
C ALA A 310 6.30 -9.75 4.24
N ARG A 311 6.56 -8.77 5.11
CA ARG A 311 5.63 -8.23 6.14
C ARG A 311 5.35 -6.74 5.95
N ASP A 312 5.58 -6.24 4.75
CA ASP A 312 5.17 -4.90 4.32
C ASP A 312 4.53 -5.00 2.95
N LYS A 313 4.04 -3.86 2.44
CA LYS A 313 3.64 -3.74 1.05
C LYS A 313 4.82 -4.10 0.15
N ASP A 314 4.52 -4.77 -0.95
CA ASP A 314 5.54 -5.19 -1.90
C ASP A 314 5.13 -4.82 -3.32
N GLY A 315 5.78 -3.79 -3.85
CA GLY A 315 5.55 -3.33 -5.22
C GLY A 315 5.99 -4.31 -6.29
N VAL A 316 6.92 -5.23 -5.97
CA VAL A 316 7.45 -6.22 -6.91
C VAL A 316 6.42 -7.33 -7.15
N VAL A 317 5.89 -7.94 -6.09
CA VAL A 317 4.81 -8.93 -6.22
C VAL A 317 3.52 -8.30 -6.76
N SER A 318 3.25 -7.04 -6.37
CA SER A 318 2.08 -6.31 -6.88
C SER A 318 2.19 -6.07 -8.38
N ALA A 319 3.33 -5.59 -8.88
CA ALA A 319 3.54 -5.38 -10.31
C ALA A 319 3.43 -6.68 -11.12
N LEU A 320 3.98 -7.78 -10.59
CA LEU A 320 3.82 -9.12 -11.16
C LEU A 320 2.35 -9.50 -11.30
N LEU A 321 1.59 -9.46 -10.20
CA LEU A 321 0.19 -9.90 -10.19
C LEU A 321 -0.75 -8.95 -10.93
N ILE A 322 -0.45 -7.65 -10.96
CA ILE A 322 -1.19 -6.70 -11.80
C ILE A 322 -0.94 -7.00 -13.29
N SER A 323 0.29 -7.33 -13.68
CA SER A 323 0.62 -7.74 -15.06
C SER A 323 -0.08 -9.03 -15.46
N GLU A 324 -0.10 -10.02 -14.55
CA GLU A 324 -0.81 -11.28 -14.73
C GLU A 324 -2.33 -11.09 -14.83
N MET A 325 -2.90 -10.26 -13.96
CA MET A 325 -4.30 -9.88 -14.00
C MET A 325 -4.67 -9.15 -15.30
N ALA A 326 -3.81 -8.25 -15.77
CA ALA A 326 -4.01 -7.58 -17.05
C ALA A 326 -3.96 -8.58 -18.23
N ALA A 327 -3.03 -9.54 -18.21
CA ALA A 327 -2.96 -10.63 -19.18
C ALA A 327 -4.24 -11.49 -19.19
N TYR A 328 -4.82 -11.76 -18.03
CA TYR A 328 -6.09 -12.49 -17.90
C TYR A 328 -7.28 -11.79 -18.56
N TYR A 329 -7.39 -10.47 -18.43
CA TYR A 329 -8.42 -9.70 -19.15
C TYR A 329 -8.07 -9.53 -20.64
N TYR A 330 -6.80 -9.34 -20.96
CA TYR A 330 -6.31 -9.23 -22.33
C TYR A 330 -6.66 -10.47 -23.16
N ASP A 331 -6.49 -11.67 -22.62
CA ASP A 331 -6.86 -12.94 -23.30
C ASP A 331 -8.35 -13.05 -23.61
N LYS A 332 -9.19 -12.32 -22.86
CA LYS A 332 -10.64 -12.22 -23.10
C LYS A 332 -11.01 -11.12 -24.09
N GLY A 333 -10.01 -10.42 -24.65
CA GLY A 333 -10.21 -9.26 -25.50
C GLY A 333 -10.69 -8.03 -24.73
N MET A 334 -10.39 -7.95 -23.42
CA MET A 334 -10.82 -6.87 -22.54
C MET A 334 -9.63 -6.07 -22.02
N THR A 335 -9.84 -4.78 -21.75
CA THR A 335 -8.91 -4.01 -20.94
C THR A 335 -9.11 -4.30 -19.46
N LEU A 336 -8.10 -4.01 -18.63
CA LEU A 336 -8.25 -4.12 -17.19
C LEU A 336 -9.32 -3.13 -16.62
N TYR A 337 -9.58 -2.02 -17.31
CA TYR A 337 -10.69 -1.13 -16.98
C TYR A 337 -12.05 -1.81 -17.18
N GLU A 338 -12.24 -2.54 -18.28
CA GLU A 338 -13.46 -3.31 -18.49
C GLU A 338 -13.59 -4.44 -17.46
N GLY A 339 -12.47 -5.03 -17.03
CA GLY A 339 -12.44 -5.94 -15.88
C GLY A 339 -12.98 -5.30 -14.59
N LEU A 340 -12.59 -4.04 -14.31
CA LEU A 340 -13.15 -3.28 -13.18
C LEU A 340 -14.65 -3.06 -13.33
N GLN A 341 -15.12 -2.74 -14.54
CA GLN A 341 -16.55 -2.56 -14.79
C GLN A 341 -17.35 -3.86 -14.56
N GLU A 342 -16.80 -5.03 -14.91
CA GLU A 342 -17.43 -6.32 -14.59
C GLU A 342 -17.50 -6.58 -13.08
N VAL A 343 -16.45 -6.23 -12.33
CA VAL A 343 -16.46 -6.28 -10.86
C VAL A 343 -17.59 -5.39 -10.30
N TYR A 344 -17.71 -4.16 -10.78
CA TYR A 344 -18.79 -3.27 -10.33
C TYR A 344 -20.19 -3.78 -10.70
N LYS A 345 -20.38 -4.31 -11.91
CA LYS A 345 -21.66 -4.91 -12.31
C LYS A 345 -22.04 -6.10 -11.41
N LYS A 346 -21.06 -6.90 -10.98
CA LYS A 346 -21.27 -8.09 -10.16
C LYS A 346 -21.53 -7.77 -8.69
N TYR A 347 -20.85 -6.77 -8.14
CA TYR A 347 -20.83 -6.52 -6.69
C TYR A 347 -21.46 -5.19 -6.27
N GLY A 348 -21.87 -4.35 -7.24
CA GLY A 348 -22.26 -2.97 -7.02
C GLY A 348 -21.11 -2.00 -7.27
N TYR A 349 -21.45 -0.73 -7.44
CA TYR A 349 -20.51 0.36 -7.68
C TYR A 349 -20.02 0.90 -6.34
N TYR A 350 -18.73 1.21 -6.26
CA TYR A 350 -18.07 1.73 -5.07
C TYR A 350 -17.22 2.93 -5.45
N LYS A 351 -17.24 3.95 -4.59
CA LYS A 351 -16.37 5.12 -4.72
C LYS A 351 -15.92 5.60 -3.35
N GLU A 352 -14.65 5.90 -3.26
CA GLU A 352 -14.04 6.44 -2.06
C GLU A 352 -13.33 7.74 -2.37
N GLU A 353 -13.27 8.63 -1.37
CA GLU A 353 -12.51 9.87 -1.47
C GLU A 353 -11.82 10.18 -0.12
N LEU A 354 -10.69 10.88 -0.21
CA LEU A 354 -9.95 11.38 0.94
C LEU A 354 -9.87 12.90 0.86
N LYS A 355 -10.38 13.59 1.89
CA LYS A 355 -10.12 15.02 2.11
C LYS A 355 -9.19 15.20 3.29
N ALA A 356 -8.13 15.97 3.09
CA ALA A 356 -7.21 16.35 4.14
C ALA A 356 -7.27 17.86 4.38
N ILE A 357 -7.51 18.26 5.63
CA ILE A 357 -7.48 19.66 6.06
C ILE A 357 -6.18 19.88 6.82
N THR A 358 -5.36 20.82 6.34
CA THR A 358 -4.11 21.23 7.00
C THR A 358 -4.32 22.59 7.65
N LEU A 359 -4.14 22.65 8.97
CA LEU A 359 -4.28 23.87 9.75
C LEU A 359 -2.89 24.33 10.20
N LYS A 360 -2.64 25.65 10.23
CA LYS A 360 -1.30 26.18 10.52
C LYS A 360 -1.16 26.55 12.00
N GLY A 361 0.05 26.36 12.55
CA GLY A 361 0.41 26.82 13.89
C GLY A 361 -0.13 25.95 15.04
N ILE A 362 0.15 26.39 16.28
CA ILE A 362 -0.30 25.74 17.52
C ILE A 362 -1.84 25.69 17.57
N ASP A 363 -2.50 26.75 17.08
CA ASP A 363 -3.96 26.84 16.97
C ASP A 363 -4.53 25.72 16.10
N GLY A 364 -3.79 25.25 15.09
CA GLY A 364 -4.23 24.16 14.22
C GLY A 364 -4.38 22.83 14.95
N MET A 365 -3.49 22.51 15.89
CA MET A 365 -3.61 21.27 16.68
C MET A 365 -4.80 21.31 17.64
N GLU A 366 -5.06 22.46 18.25
CA GLU A 366 -6.23 22.64 19.13
C GLU A 366 -7.54 22.62 18.32
N GLN A 367 -7.58 23.23 17.14
CA GLN A 367 -8.72 23.14 16.22
C GLN A 367 -8.99 21.69 15.80
N ILE A 368 -7.95 20.89 15.50
CA ILE A 368 -8.12 19.46 15.19
C ILE A 368 -8.71 18.69 16.36
N LYS A 369 -8.23 18.93 17.58
CA LYS A 369 -8.81 18.32 18.79
C LYS A 369 -10.26 18.74 18.97
N PHE A 370 -10.58 20.00 18.68
CA PHE A 370 -11.95 20.51 18.76
C PHE A 370 -12.87 19.81 17.75
N ILE A 371 -12.45 19.71 16.49
CA ILE A 371 -13.17 18.98 15.44
C ILE A 371 -13.40 17.51 15.85
N MET A 372 -12.35 16.81 16.30
CA MET A 372 -12.47 15.43 16.76
C MET A 372 -13.43 15.29 17.96
N ASN A 373 -13.39 16.23 18.90
CA ASN A 373 -14.29 16.24 20.05
C ASN A 373 -15.74 16.54 19.64
N TYR A 374 -15.95 17.41 18.66
CA TYR A 374 -17.26 17.68 18.09
C TYR A 374 -17.86 16.40 17.50
N PHE A 375 -17.16 15.74 16.57
CA PHE A 375 -17.65 14.49 15.95
C PHE A 375 -17.90 13.38 16.98
N ARG A 376 -17.15 13.35 18.11
CA ARG A 376 -17.40 12.40 19.22
C ARG A 376 -18.66 12.69 20.03
N LYS A 377 -19.07 13.95 20.14
CA LYS A 377 -20.08 14.40 21.11
C LYS A 377 -21.36 14.95 20.48
N ALA A 378 -21.34 15.26 19.19
CA ALA A 378 -22.45 15.94 18.51
C ALA A 378 -23.72 15.08 18.33
N ASN A 379 -23.73 13.81 18.78
CA ASN A 379 -24.85 12.88 18.63
C ASN A 379 -25.41 12.88 17.19
N ILE A 380 -24.52 12.71 16.22
CA ILE A 380 -24.85 12.71 14.80
C ILE A 380 -25.64 11.43 14.50
N ASN A 381 -26.95 11.58 14.31
CA ASN A 381 -27.84 10.46 13.99
C ASN A 381 -28.09 10.30 12.48
N GLU A 382 -27.66 11.28 11.68
CA GLU A 382 -27.91 11.36 10.24
C GLU A 382 -26.80 12.19 9.56
N ILE A 383 -26.40 11.77 8.37
CA ILE A 383 -25.44 12.47 7.49
C ILE A 383 -26.02 12.43 6.07
N ALA A 384 -26.18 13.60 5.44
CA ALA A 384 -26.76 13.73 4.10
C ALA A 384 -28.10 12.98 3.92
N ASP A 385 -29.02 13.13 4.86
CA ASP A 385 -30.33 12.46 4.90
C ASP A 385 -30.26 10.91 5.03
N ILE A 386 -29.11 10.36 5.44
CA ILE A 386 -28.91 8.93 5.67
C ILE A 386 -28.60 8.72 7.15
N LYS A 387 -29.39 7.87 7.80
CA LYS A 387 -29.21 7.54 9.21
C LYS A 387 -27.86 6.88 9.49
N VAL A 388 -27.28 7.23 10.62
CA VAL A 388 -26.09 6.59 11.17
C VAL A 388 -26.52 5.30 11.88
N ASP A 389 -26.11 4.16 11.33
CA ASP A 389 -26.38 2.83 11.90
C ASP A 389 -25.43 2.53 13.08
N ASN A 390 -24.14 2.86 12.91
CA ASN A 390 -23.13 2.58 13.92
C ASN A 390 -21.99 3.61 13.92
N ILE A 391 -21.41 3.86 15.10
CA ILE A 391 -20.23 4.70 15.29
C ILE A 391 -19.15 3.90 16.00
N LYS A 392 -18.05 3.69 15.31
CA LYS A 392 -16.85 3.03 15.84
C LYS A 392 -15.84 4.07 16.32
N ASP A 393 -15.63 4.15 17.63
CA ASP A 393 -14.60 4.99 18.25
C ASP A 393 -13.41 4.14 18.69
N TYR A 394 -12.38 4.10 17.83
CA TYR A 394 -11.19 3.29 18.05
C TYR A 394 -10.31 3.80 19.19
N SER A 395 -10.60 4.98 19.77
CA SER A 395 -9.89 5.46 20.97
C SER A 395 -10.15 4.57 22.19
N LYS A 396 -11.24 3.80 22.14
CA LYS A 396 -11.65 2.84 23.17
C LYS A 396 -10.94 1.49 23.04
N GLY A 397 -10.28 1.20 21.92
CA GLY A 397 -9.65 -0.10 21.64
C GLY A 397 -10.70 -1.19 21.42
N ILE A 398 -11.46 -1.06 20.34
CA ILE A 398 -12.55 -1.97 19.95
C ILE A 398 -12.07 -2.96 18.87
N ASP A 399 -12.89 -3.97 18.54
CA ASP A 399 -12.64 -4.93 17.45
C ASP A 399 -11.29 -5.66 17.55
N ASN A 400 -10.77 -5.85 18.77
CA ASN A 400 -9.44 -6.39 19.05
C ASN A 400 -8.28 -5.58 18.42
N LEU A 401 -8.51 -4.29 18.15
CA LEU A 401 -7.51 -3.37 17.64
C LEU A 401 -6.95 -2.48 18.77
N PRO A 402 -5.68 -2.06 18.69
CA PRO A 402 -5.13 -1.14 19.68
C PRO A 402 -5.82 0.22 19.59
N LYS A 403 -5.69 1.01 20.65
CA LYS A 403 -6.30 2.35 20.71
C LYS A 403 -5.75 3.25 19.60
N SER A 404 -6.64 3.94 18.91
CA SER A 404 -6.30 4.90 17.86
C SER A 404 -7.26 6.07 17.86
N ASP A 405 -6.78 7.28 17.60
CA ASP A 405 -7.64 8.47 17.48
C ASP A 405 -8.37 8.44 16.13
N VAL A 406 -9.34 7.54 15.99
CA VAL A 406 -10.13 7.35 14.76
C VAL A 406 -11.59 7.17 15.11
N LEU A 407 -12.46 7.87 14.39
CA LEU A 407 -13.91 7.65 14.40
C LEU A 407 -14.32 7.11 13.04
N LYS A 408 -15.19 6.11 13.00
CA LYS A 408 -15.82 5.64 11.75
C LYS A 408 -17.34 5.59 11.93
N PHE A 409 -18.05 6.41 11.16
CA PHE A 409 -19.49 6.41 11.02
C PHE A 409 -19.86 5.41 9.92
N ILE A 410 -20.80 4.52 10.20
CA ILE A 410 -21.38 3.57 9.25
C ILE A 410 -22.85 3.95 9.09
N LEU A 411 -23.28 4.18 7.85
CA LEU A 411 -24.63 4.59 7.51
C LEU A 411 -25.48 3.38 7.14
N GLU A 412 -26.81 3.49 7.29
CA GLU A 412 -27.76 2.39 7.05
C GLU A 412 -27.68 1.81 5.61
N ASP A 413 -27.26 2.61 4.63
CA ASP A 413 -27.11 2.17 3.24
C ASP A 413 -25.75 1.50 2.94
N GLY A 414 -24.89 1.39 3.95
CA GLY A 414 -23.54 0.82 3.87
C GLY A 414 -22.44 1.82 3.49
N SER A 415 -22.77 3.10 3.29
CA SER A 415 -21.77 4.16 3.17
C SER A 415 -21.08 4.40 4.52
N TRP A 416 -19.88 4.96 4.50
CA TRP A 416 -19.12 5.20 5.72
C TRP A 416 -18.23 6.44 5.61
N ILE A 417 -17.96 7.04 6.76
CA ILE A 417 -17.04 8.17 6.92
C ILE A 417 -16.06 7.83 8.04
N ALA A 418 -14.76 7.98 7.82
CA ALA A 418 -13.77 7.88 8.88
C ALA A 418 -13.00 9.19 9.07
N VAL A 419 -12.84 9.60 10.32
CA VAL A 419 -12.15 10.84 10.70
C VAL A 419 -10.91 10.48 11.51
N ARG A 420 -9.76 10.97 11.08
CA ARG A 420 -8.45 10.64 11.67
C ARG A 420 -7.50 11.84 11.64
N PRO A 421 -7.04 12.36 12.79
CA PRO A 421 -5.96 13.33 12.84
C PRO A 421 -4.61 12.68 12.53
N SER A 422 -3.69 13.46 12.00
CA SER A 422 -2.28 13.11 11.91
C SER A 422 -1.63 13.21 13.29
N GLY A 423 -0.76 12.26 13.62
CA GLY A 423 -0.03 12.26 14.89
C GLY A 423 1.18 13.19 14.90
N THR A 424 1.66 13.63 13.74
CA THR A 424 2.92 14.38 13.58
C THR A 424 2.72 15.75 12.93
N GLU A 425 1.63 15.96 12.22
CA GLU A 425 1.34 17.20 11.50
C GLU A 425 -0.01 17.76 11.96
N PRO A 426 -0.22 19.09 11.95
CA PRO A 426 -1.51 19.71 12.18
C PRO A 426 -2.44 19.50 10.96
N LYS A 427 -2.79 18.23 10.72
CA LYS A 427 -3.58 17.77 9.59
C LYS A 427 -4.63 16.77 10.08
N ILE A 428 -5.86 16.88 9.59
CA ILE A 428 -6.93 15.92 9.83
C ILE A 428 -7.44 15.37 8.49
N LYS A 429 -7.71 14.07 8.46
CA LYS A 429 -8.14 13.33 7.28
C LYS A 429 -9.57 12.83 7.45
N PHE A 430 -10.37 13.02 6.43
CA PHE A 430 -11.73 12.52 6.27
C PHE A 430 -11.74 11.56 5.09
N TYR A 431 -12.03 10.30 5.38
CA TYR A 431 -12.17 9.24 4.40
C TYR A 431 -13.65 8.99 4.20
N PHE A 432 -14.06 8.84 2.95
CA PHE A 432 -15.44 8.61 2.56
C PHE A 432 -15.49 7.34 1.73
N GLY A 433 -16.52 6.54 1.92
CA GLY A 433 -16.80 5.40 1.06
C GLY A 433 -18.29 5.24 0.85
N CYS A 434 -18.69 5.17 -0.41
CA CYS A 434 -20.09 5.02 -0.83
C CYS A 434 -20.23 3.78 -1.70
N LYS A 435 -21.41 3.17 -1.64
CA LYS A 435 -21.79 2.09 -2.57
C LYS A 435 -23.21 2.25 -3.08
N GLY A 436 -23.50 1.63 -4.22
CA GLY A 436 -24.80 1.71 -4.89
C GLY A 436 -24.89 0.77 -6.08
N ASN A 437 -26.03 0.82 -6.79
CA ASN A 437 -26.27 -0.06 -7.93
C ASN A 437 -25.83 0.56 -9.28
N LYS A 438 -25.56 1.87 -9.30
CA LYS A 438 -25.14 2.62 -10.49
C LYS A 438 -24.06 3.63 -10.13
N GLN A 439 -23.20 3.96 -11.08
CA GLN A 439 -22.11 4.93 -10.88
C GLN A 439 -22.65 6.32 -10.46
N ASP A 440 -23.59 6.89 -11.23
CA ASP A 440 -24.12 8.24 -10.97
C ASP A 440 -24.77 8.36 -9.57
N GLU A 441 -25.44 7.30 -9.11
CA GLU A 441 -26.02 7.26 -7.76
C GLU A 441 -24.94 7.36 -6.68
N VAL A 442 -23.83 6.64 -6.87
CA VAL A 442 -22.70 6.64 -5.93
C VAL A 442 -21.97 7.98 -5.96
N ASP A 443 -21.84 8.59 -7.14
CA ASP A 443 -21.23 9.90 -7.32
C ASP A 443 -22.01 10.99 -6.60
N ASP A 444 -23.32 11.08 -6.85
CA ASP A 444 -24.23 12.04 -6.20
C ASP A 444 -24.25 11.86 -4.67
N LYS A 445 -24.23 10.61 -4.22
CA LYS A 445 -24.24 10.28 -2.79
C LYS A 445 -22.95 10.72 -2.11
N LEU A 446 -21.81 10.44 -2.73
CA LEU A 446 -20.50 10.80 -2.20
C LEU A 446 -20.38 12.32 -2.07
N GLU A 447 -20.80 13.08 -3.08
CA GLU A 447 -20.81 14.54 -3.07
C GLU A 447 -21.65 15.07 -1.90
N LYS A 448 -22.89 14.60 -1.74
CA LYS A 448 -23.78 15.02 -0.64
C LYS A 448 -23.21 14.71 0.74
N ILE A 449 -22.61 13.53 0.94
CA ILE A 449 -22.00 13.16 2.22
C ILE A 449 -20.80 14.09 2.51
N MET A 450 -19.97 14.35 1.50
CA MET A 450 -18.80 15.22 1.66
C MET A 450 -19.20 16.67 1.96
N ASP A 451 -20.23 17.19 1.30
CA ASP A 451 -20.77 18.52 1.57
C ASP A 451 -21.34 18.60 2.98
N SER A 452 -22.12 17.62 3.42
CA SER A 452 -22.68 17.55 4.77
C SER A 452 -21.57 17.57 5.85
N ILE A 453 -20.47 16.81 5.64
CA ILE A 453 -19.32 16.83 6.55
C ILE A 453 -18.59 18.17 6.52
N THR A 454 -18.45 18.79 5.35
CA THR A 454 -17.81 20.10 5.20
C THR A 454 -18.61 21.20 5.90
N GLU A 455 -19.94 21.17 5.81
CA GLU A 455 -20.84 22.06 6.54
C GLU A 455 -20.70 21.88 8.05
N MET A 456 -20.70 20.63 8.54
CA MET A 456 -20.49 20.34 9.97
C MET A 456 -19.17 20.91 10.49
N ILE A 457 -18.09 20.81 9.71
CA ILE A 457 -16.79 21.38 10.07
C ILE A 457 -16.85 22.91 10.09
N THR A 458 -17.50 23.53 9.10
CA THR A 458 -17.59 24.99 8.96
C THR A 458 -18.45 25.64 10.04
N VAL A 459 -19.54 24.98 10.47
CA VAL A 459 -20.37 25.44 11.59
C VAL A 459 -19.65 25.32 12.94
N THR A 460 -18.66 24.42 13.01
CA THR A 460 -17.90 24.10 14.21
C THR A 460 -16.65 24.97 14.34
N ALA A 461 -15.97 25.30 13.24
CA ALA A 461 -14.80 26.19 13.21
C ALA A 461 -15.18 27.67 13.39
#